data_AF-A0A920N1Q0-F1
#
_entry.id   AF-A0A920N1Q0-F1
#
_cell.length_a   1.000
_cell.length_b   1.000
_cell.length_c   1.000
_cell.angle_alpha   90.00
_cell.angle_beta   90.00
_cell.angle_gamma   90.00
#
_symmetry.space_group_name_H-M   'P 1'
#
loop_
_entity.id
_entity.type
_entity.pdbx_description
1 polymer ?
#
loop_
_entity_poly.entity_id
_entity_poly.type
_entity_poly.pdbx_seq_one_letter_code
_entity_poly.pdbx_strand_id
1 'polypeptide(L)'
;MSDAIRVGVNGAGGRMGRRIVALTHADPALEVAAAVDAEASGLVGQDIGELAGIGTSASPLKPPSRKTSTWYRLLAPRGTGSHRQHLHERSIALVAATPGAEPTSDPVDSVAKVAGLIVAPNMSLAVNLVMKLAADAARALSSSPGGVDVEIVERHPRVQGRQPEWNSVKFGELIAAERGQTSHVHGRRAESASGRRTRSATTP
;
A
#
# COMPACT_ATOMS: atom_id res chain seq x y z
N MET A 1 18.01 24.23 -11.95
CA MET A 1 16.90 23.79 -11.09
C MET A 1 16.33 22.55 -11.77
N SER A 2 16.33 21.39 -11.12
CA SER A 2 15.68 20.21 -11.69
C SER A 2 14.18 20.45 -11.76
N ASP A 3 13.55 20.09 -12.87
CA ASP A 3 12.09 20.15 -13.01
C ASP A 3 11.40 19.38 -11.87
N ALA A 4 10.27 19.89 -11.40
CA ALA A 4 9.46 19.25 -10.36
C ALA A 4 9.00 17.85 -10.82
N ILE A 5 9.04 16.88 -9.91
CA ILE A 5 8.62 15.51 -10.20
C ILE A 5 7.09 15.48 -10.28
N ARG A 6 6.59 15.08 -11.44
CA ARG A 6 5.15 14.99 -11.70
C ARG A 6 4.59 13.68 -11.16
N VAL A 7 3.66 13.80 -10.21
CA VAL A 7 3.03 12.69 -9.49
C VAL A 7 1.58 12.56 -9.92
N GLY A 8 1.13 11.32 -10.11
CA GLY A 8 -0.29 11.05 -10.37
C GLY A 8 -0.84 10.09 -9.34
N VAL A 9 -2.02 10.40 -8.85
CA VAL A 9 -2.60 9.71 -7.72
C VAL A 9 -3.82 8.92 -8.18
N ASN A 10 -3.82 7.62 -7.93
CA ASN A 10 -4.95 6.74 -8.23
C ASN A 10 -5.73 6.42 -6.94
N GLY A 11 -7.04 6.45 -7.02
CA GLY A 11 -7.91 6.49 -5.85
C GLY A 11 -7.76 7.80 -5.10
N ALA A 12 -7.56 8.91 -5.83
CA ALA A 12 -7.26 10.22 -5.26
C ALA A 12 -8.40 10.79 -4.41
N GLY A 13 -9.65 10.37 -4.66
CA GLY A 13 -10.81 10.67 -3.83
C GLY A 13 -10.91 9.81 -2.55
N GLY A 14 -10.10 8.77 -2.40
CA GLY A 14 -10.01 7.96 -1.19
C GLY A 14 -9.18 8.60 -0.07
N ARG A 15 -9.24 8.03 1.15
CA ARG A 15 -8.53 8.56 2.33
C ARG A 15 -7.02 8.72 2.11
N MET A 16 -6.37 7.70 1.54
CA MET A 16 -4.93 7.74 1.29
C MET A 16 -4.59 8.64 0.09
N GLY A 17 -5.40 8.61 -0.97
CA GLY A 17 -5.21 9.44 -2.15
C GLY A 17 -5.21 10.92 -1.83
N ARG A 18 -6.20 11.39 -1.06
CA ARG A 18 -6.26 12.77 -0.56
C ARG A 18 -5.02 13.15 0.26
N ARG A 19 -4.54 12.24 1.10
CA ARG A 19 -3.32 12.48 1.89
C ARG A 19 -2.08 12.60 1.01
N ILE A 20 -1.96 11.77 -0.02
CA ILE A 20 -0.87 11.85 -1.00
C ILE A 20 -0.91 13.19 -1.72
N VAL A 21 -2.08 13.61 -2.22
CA VAL A 21 -2.25 14.94 -2.86
C VAL A 21 -1.77 16.06 -1.94
N ALA A 22 -2.23 16.07 -0.68
CA ALA A 22 -1.86 17.11 0.28
C ALA A 22 -0.35 17.12 0.56
N LEU A 23 0.29 15.95 0.67
CA LEU A 23 1.74 15.83 0.87
C LEU A 23 2.53 16.25 -0.36
N THR A 24 2.08 15.87 -1.55
CA THR A 24 2.70 16.30 -2.82
C THR A 24 2.64 17.82 -2.97
N HIS A 25 1.51 18.45 -2.61
CA HIS A 25 1.37 19.90 -2.66
C HIS A 25 2.30 20.64 -1.67
N ALA A 26 2.58 20.03 -0.51
CA ALA A 26 3.45 20.63 0.50
C ALA A 26 4.95 20.53 0.17
N ASP A 27 5.34 19.72 -0.82
CA ASP A 27 6.73 19.52 -1.22
C ASP A 27 7.03 20.27 -2.53
N PRO A 28 7.90 21.30 -2.53
CA PRO A 28 8.20 22.07 -3.73
C PRO A 28 8.91 21.28 -4.83
N ALA A 29 9.45 20.09 -4.53
CA ALA A 29 10.06 19.21 -5.51
C ALA A 29 9.02 18.37 -6.27
N LEU A 30 7.75 18.38 -5.87
CA LEU A 30 6.70 17.53 -6.42
C LEU A 30 5.52 18.34 -6.96
N GLU A 31 4.84 17.82 -7.98
CA GLU A 31 3.63 18.42 -8.55
C GLU A 31 2.55 17.34 -8.74
N VAL A 32 1.31 17.62 -8.32
CA VAL A 32 0.17 16.76 -8.67
C VAL A 32 -0.23 17.06 -10.11
N ALA A 33 0.18 16.20 -11.04
CA ALA A 33 -0.12 16.38 -12.45
C ALA A 33 -1.41 15.62 -12.89
N ALA A 34 -1.84 14.62 -12.11
CA ALA A 34 -3.18 14.03 -12.24
C ALA A 34 -3.71 13.41 -10.95
N ALA A 35 -5.03 13.43 -10.84
CA ALA A 35 -5.78 12.73 -9.82
C ALA A 35 -6.88 11.92 -10.52
N VAL A 36 -6.89 10.60 -10.30
CA VAL A 36 -7.89 9.70 -10.86
C VAL A 36 -8.58 8.90 -9.77
N ASP A 37 -9.85 8.60 -9.96
CA ASP A 37 -10.62 7.70 -9.10
C ASP A 37 -11.70 6.98 -9.92
N ALA A 38 -12.20 5.87 -9.41
CA ALA A 38 -13.27 5.12 -10.05
C ALA A 38 -14.53 5.97 -10.17
N GLU A 39 -15.25 5.86 -11.29
CA GLU A 39 -16.53 6.56 -11.47
C GLU A 39 -17.53 6.23 -10.37
N ALA A 40 -17.53 4.98 -9.91
CA ALA A 40 -18.35 4.51 -8.80
C ALA A 40 -18.10 5.25 -7.46
N SER A 41 -17.02 6.02 -7.33
CA SER A 41 -16.77 6.87 -6.16
C SER A 41 -17.78 8.02 -6.04
N GLY A 42 -18.39 8.45 -7.15
CA GLY A 42 -19.26 9.64 -7.20
C GLY A 42 -18.52 10.98 -7.00
N LEU A 43 -17.18 10.96 -6.97
CA LEU A 43 -16.34 12.14 -6.73
C LEU A 43 -15.72 12.71 -8.01
N VAL A 44 -15.87 12.03 -9.15
CA VAL A 44 -15.35 12.49 -10.44
C VAL A 44 -15.93 13.87 -10.77
N GLY A 45 -15.07 14.79 -11.21
CA GLY A 45 -15.40 16.18 -11.49
C GLY A 45 -15.20 17.15 -10.33
N GLN A 46 -15.11 16.67 -9.07
CA GLN A 46 -14.81 17.53 -7.92
C GLN A 46 -13.34 17.96 -7.92
N ASP A 47 -13.05 19.15 -7.40
CA ASP A 47 -11.68 19.66 -7.29
C ASP A 47 -10.86 18.83 -6.29
N ILE A 48 -9.69 18.34 -6.72
CA ILE A 48 -8.87 17.48 -5.87
C ILE A 48 -8.24 18.24 -4.70
N GLY A 49 -7.98 19.53 -4.85
CA GLY A 49 -7.44 20.37 -3.80
C GLY A 49 -8.45 20.56 -2.66
N GLU A 50 -9.72 20.78 -3.00
CA GLU A 50 -10.81 20.83 -2.03
C GLU A 50 -10.99 19.49 -1.31
N LEU A 51 -10.99 18.37 -2.05
CA LEU A 51 -11.07 17.03 -1.47
C LEU A 51 -9.90 16.72 -0.54
N ALA A 52 -8.71 17.23 -0.84
CA ALA A 52 -7.49 17.04 -0.06
C ALA A 52 -7.30 18.07 1.07
N GLY A 53 -8.14 19.11 1.15
CA GLY A 53 -8.07 20.16 2.17
C GLY A 53 -6.92 21.14 1.97
N ILE A 54 -6.48 21.36 0.72
CA ILE A 54 -5.40 22.31 0.35
C ILE A 54 -5.93 23.57 -0.38
N GLY A 55 -7.26 23.75 -0.42
CA GLY A 55 -7.92 24.82 -1.17
C GLY A 55 -8.12 24.45 -2.64
N THR A 56 -8.73 25.36 -3.41
CA THR A 56 -9.05 25.10 -4.83
C THR A 56 -7.79 25.00 -5.68
N SER A 57 -7.62 23.85 -6.34
CA SER A 57 -6.48 23.57 -7.23
C SER A 57 -6.79 23.75 -8.72
N ALA A 58 -8.06 24.01 -9.06
CA ALA A 58 -8.61 23.99 -10.42
C ALA A 58 -8.30 22.69 -11.18
N SER A 59 -8.13 21.58 -10.45
CA SER A 59 -7.75 20.28 -10.97
C SER A 59 -8.84 19.25 -10.63
N PRO A 60 -9.81 19.02 -11.54
CA PRO A 60 -10.90 18.11 -11.27
C PRO A 60 -10.39 16.66 -11.27
N LEU A 61 -10.97 15.85 -10.38
CA LEU A 61 -10.78 14.41 -10.34
C LEU A 61 -11.30 13.79 -11.65
N LYS A 62 -10.48 12.98 -12.33
CA LYS A 62 -10.82 12.38 -13.62
C LYS A 62 -11.11 10.88 -13.49
N PRO A 63 -11.94 10.31 -14.37
CA PRO A 63 -12.04 8.86 -14.47
C PRO A 63 -10.73 8.29 -15.04
N PRO A 64 -10.41 7.02 -14.75
CA PRO A 64 -9.21 6.38 -15.27
C PRO A 64 -9.31 6.30 -16.80
N SER A 65 -8.29 6.79 -17.52
CA SER A 65 -8.26 6.75 -18.99
C SER A 65 -6.84 6.65 -19.52
N ARG A 66 -6.67 6.15 -20.76
CA ARG A 66 -5.34 6.03 -21.41
C ARG A 66 -4.58 7.37 -21.54
N LYS A 67 -5.24 8.52 -21.42
CA LYS A 67 -4.61 9.86 -21.49
C LYS A 67 -4.27 10.43 -20.10
N THR A 68 -4.89 9.93 -19.04
CA THR A 68 -4.66 10.38 -17.65
C THR A 68 -3.61 9.56 -16.94
N SER A 69 -2.99 8.61 -17.63
CA SER A 69 -1.96 7.71 -17.13
C SER A 69 -0.57 8.00 -17.69
N THR A 70 -0.38 9.11 -18.41
CA THR A 70 0.80 9.45 -19.25
C THR A 70 2.04 9.98 -18.52
N TRP A 71 1.98 10.39 -17.24
CA TRP A 71 3.06 11.20 -16.64
C TRP A 71 3.37 10.90 -15.16
N TYR A 72 3.04 9.72 -14.63
CA TYR A 72 2.75 9.64 -13.18
C TYR A 72 3.49 8.56 -12.41
N ARG A 73 4.23 8.96 -11.38
CA ARG A 73 4.51 8.05 -10.26
C ARG A 73 3.20 7.65 -9.58
N LEU A 74 2.61 6.52 -10.00
CA LEU A 74 1.29 6.09 -9.55
C LEU A 74 1.39 5.54 -8.12
N LEU A 75 0.67 6.13 -7.17
CA LEU A 75 0.37 5.47 -5.89
C LEU A 75 -1.01 4.85 -5.93
N ALA A 76 -1.07 3.52 -5.85
CA ALA A 76 -2.32 2.76 -5.84
C ALA A 76 -2.45 1.99 -4.51
N PRO A 77 -3.46 2.29 -3.68
CA PRO A 77 -3.70 1.56 -2.43
C PRO A 77 -4.23 0.13 -2.66
N ARG A 78 -4.98 -0.11 -3.75
CA ARG A 78 -5.49 -1.40 -4.25
C ARG A 78 -5.85 -1.30 -5.74
N GLY A 79 -5.72 -2.38 -6.51
CA GLY A 79 -6.29 -2.47 -7.88
C GLY A 79 -5.40 -1.96 -9.02
N THR A 80 -4.12 -2.33 -9.05
CA THR A 80 -3.18 -1.93 -10.12
C THR A 80 -3.41 -2.62 -11.47
N GLY A 81 -4.27 -3.64 -11.56
CA GLY A 81 -4.42 -4.49 -12.75
C GLY A 81 -4.70 -3.70 -14.04
N SER A 82 -5.63 -2.75 -13.99
CA SER A 82 -6.08 -1.99 -15.17
C SER A 82 -5.09 -0.95 -15.70
N HIS A 83 -4.04 -0.61 -14.94
CA HIS A 83 -3.09 0.44 -15.31
C HIS A 83 -1.72 -0.11 -15.75
N ARG A 84 -1.43 -1.39 -15.53
CA ARG A 84 -0.10 -2.00 -15.73
C ARG A 84 0.39 -1.99 -17.17
N GLN A 85 -0.45 -2.38 -18.13
CA GLN A 85 -0.09 -2.35 -19.56
C GLN A 85 0.31 -0.93 -19.99
N HIS A 86 -0.38 0.07 -19.45
CA HIS A 86 -0.10 1.46 -19.77
C HIS A 86 1.19 1.98 -19.14
N LEU A 87 1.47 1.58 -17.89
CA LEU A 87 2.72 1.92 -17.22
C LEU A 87 3.92 1.32 -17.96
N HIS A 88 3.77 0.09 -18.47
CA HIS A 88 4.76 -0.56 -19.32
C HIS A 88 4.97 0.19 -20.65
N GLU A 89 3.90 0.42 -21.42
CA GLU A 89 3.95 1.09 -22.74
C GLU A 89 4.60 2.48 -22.68
N ARG A 90 4.53 3.16 -21.53
CA ARG A 90 5.02 4.53 -21.36
C ARG A 90 6.23 4.67 -20.45
N SER A 91 6.78 3.57 -19.96
CA SER A 91 7.96 3.56 -19.07
C SER A 91 7.77 4.43 -17.82
N ILE A 92 6.58 4.37 -17.23
CA ILE A 92 6.20 5.22 -16.11
C ILE A 92 6.47 4.50 -14.79
N ALA A 93 7.21 5.17 -13.90
CA ALA A 93 7.52 4.62 -12.58
C ALA A 93 6.26 4.40 -11.73
N LEU A 94 6.25 3.33 -10.93
CA LEU A 94 5.11 2.92 -10.11
C LEU A 94 5.54 2.79 -8.65
N VAL A 95 4.78 3.36 -7.72
CA VAL A 95 4.95 3.17 -6.26
C VAL A 95 3.69 2.53 -5.72
N ALA A 96 3.65 1.22 -5.60
CA ALA A 96 2.46 0.50 -5.17
C ALA A 96 2.56 0.06 -3.71
N ALA A 97 1.62 0.51 -2.88
CA ALA A 97 1.38 -0.04 -1.56
C ALA A 97 0.24 -1.04 -1.70
N THR A 98 0.55 -2.32 -1.89
CA THR A 98 -0.49 -3.36 -2.04
C THR A 98 -0.43 -4.32 -0.87
N PRO A 99 -1.19 -4.08 0.22
CA PRO A 99 -1.27 -5.02 1.32
C PRO A 99 -1.82 -6.36 0.83
N GLY A 100 -1.00 -7.40 0.86
CA GLY A 100 -1.40 -8.76 0.52
C GLY A 100 -1.38 -9.16 -0.94
N ALA A 101 -0.68 -8.41 -1.80
CA ALA A 101 -0.29 -8.97 -3.08
C ALA A 101 0.84 -9.99 -2.84
N GLU A 102 0.51 -11.26 -3.00
CA GLU A 102 1.52 -12.26 -3.37
C GLU A 102 2.24 -11.76 -4.64
N PRO A 103 3.58 -11.88 -4.74
CA PRO A 103 4.33 -11.59 -5.98
C PRO A 103 3.92 -12.50 -7.15
N THR A 104 2.97 -13.41 -6.97
CA THR A 104 2.47 -14.34 -7.98
C THR A 104 1.61 -13.60 -9.00
N SER A 105 2.28 -12.93 -9.94
CA SER A 105 1.98 -13.04 -11.36
C SER A 105 2.95 -12.16 -12.14
N ASP A 106 3.67 -12.78 -13.08
CA ASP A 106 4.40 -12.25 -14.26
C ASP A 106 4.26 -10.74 -14.62
N PRO A 107 3.05 -10.13 -14.60
CA PRO A 107 2.85 -8.71 -14.91
C PRO A 107 3.54 -7.64 -14.05
N VAL A 108 4.08 -7.93 -12.85
CA VAL A 108 4.83 -6.93 -12.07
C VAL A 108 6.26 -6.77 -12.62
N ASP A 109 6.85 -7.88 -13.07
CA ASP A 109 8.20 -7.92 -13.64
C ASP A 109 8.27 -7.22 -14.99
N SER A 110 7.20 -7.22 -15.78
CA SER A 110 7.18 -6.52 -17.07
C SER A 110 7.34 -5.01 -16.89
N VAL A 111 6.64 -4.38 -15.94
CA VAL A 111 6.79 -2.94 -15.67
C VAL A 111 8.18 -2.64 -15.12
N ALA A 112 8.74 -3.50 -14.26
CA ALA A 112 10.09 -3.34 -13.73
C ALA A 112 11.18 -3.37 -14.81
N LYS A 113 10.94 -4.04 -15.96
CA LYS A 113 11.88 -4.07 -17.10
C LYS A 113 12.01 -2.73 -17.83
N VAL A 114 10.99 -1.87 -17.74
CA VAL A 114 10.91 -0.64 -18.54
C VAL A 114 10.75 0.63 -17.69
N ALA A 115 10.47 0.49 -16.39
CA ALA A 115 10.26 1.61 -15.48
C ALA A 115 10.65 1.27 -14.03
N GLY A 116 10.97 2.31 -13.25
CA GLY A 116 11.24 2.16 -11.82
C GLY A 116 10.00 1.72 -11.05
N LEU A 117 10.09 0.59 -10.35
CA LEU A 117 8.98 0.03 -9.58
C LEU A 117 9.36 -0.10 -8.10
N ILE A 118 8.54 0.46 -7.21
CA ILE A 118 8.61 0.24 -5.77
C ILE A 118 7.31 -0.45 -5.35
N VAL A 119 7.43 -1.67 -4.85
CA VAL A 119 6.34 -2.39 -4.18
C VAL A 119 6.77 -2.66 -2.76
N ALA A 120 6.00 -2.18 -1.80
CA ALA A 120 6.27 -2.39 -0.38
C ALA A 120 5.01 -2.86 0.35
N PRO A 121 5.13 -3.75 1.35
CA PRO A 121 4.00 -4.18 2.17
C PRO A 121 3.42 -3.01 2.98
N ASN A 122 4.26 -2.03 3.31
CA ASN A 122 3.92 -0.79 3.98
C ASN A 122 4.80 0.34 3.43
N MET A 123 4.30 1.57 3.33
CA MET A 123 5.10 2.73 2.90
C MET A 123 5.75 3.49 4.07
N SER A 124 5.50 3.08 5.32
CA SER A 124 6.15 3.62 6.50
C SER A 124 7.59 3.11 6.60
N LEU A 125 8.55 4.02 6.57
CA LEU A 125 9.96 3.71 6.81
C LEU A 125 10.15 2.96 8.14
N ALA A 126 9.51 3.44 9.21
CA ALA A 126 9.63 2.85 10.53
C ALA A 126 9.12 1.39 10.56
N VAL A 127 7.99 1.11 9.90
CA VAL A 127 7.44 -0.26 9.85
C VAL A 127 8.38 -1.19 9.09
N ASN A 128 8.91 -0.76 7.93
CA ASN A 128 9.86 -1.59 7.17
C ASN A 128 11.17 -1.80 7.92
N LEU A 129 11.68 -0.78 8.63
CA LEU A 129 12.86 -0.91 9.47
C LEU A 129 12.63 -1.94 10.59
N VAL A 130 11.51 -1.85 11.30
CA VAL A 130 11.17 -2.80 12.37
C VAL A 130 10.98 -4.22 11.82
N MET A 131 10.40 -4.38 10.63
CA MET A 131 10.34 -5.68 9.94
C MET A 131 11.73 -6.28 9.72
N LYS A 132 12.70 -5.46 9.26
CA LYS A 132 14.08 -5.92 9.06
C LYS A 132 14.75 -6.29 10.39
N LEU A 133 14.61 -5.44 11.42
CA LEU A 133 15.17 -5.70 12.75
C LEU A 133 14.59 -6.97 13.38
N ALA A 134 13.29 -7.22 13.20
CA ALA A 134 12.65 -8.43 13.71
C ALA A 134 13.18 -9.70 13.01
N ALA A 135 13.39 -9.66 11.69
CA ALA A 135 14.01 -10.76 10.95
C ALA A 135 15.46 -11.00 11.42
N ASP A 136 16.24 -9.94 11.60
CA ASP A 136 17.63 -10.06 12.05
C ASP A 136 17.73 -10.60 13.48
N ALA A 137 16.83 -10.17 14.39
CA ALA A 137 16.72 -10.73 15.73
C ALA A 137 16.32 -12.21 15.69
N ALA A 138 15.34 -12.58 14.85
CA ALA A 138 14.92 -13.97 14.68
C ALA A 138 16.05 -14.88 14.21
N ARG A 139 16.86 -14.42 13.24
CA ARG A 139 18.05 -15.13 12.77
C ARG A 139 19.10 -15.27 13.88
N ALA A 140 19.43 -14.18 14.57
CA ALA A 140 20.44 -14.20 15.62
C ALA A 140 20.07 -15.15 16.78
N LEU A 141 18.77 -15.22 17.11
CA LEU A 141 18.24 -16.05 18.18
C LEU A 141 17.92 -17.49 17.74
N SER A 142 18.05 -17.83 16.45
CA SER A 142 17.75 -19.17 15.92
C SER A 142 18.61 -20.27 16.55
N SER A 143 19.84 -19.94 16.93
CA SER A 143 20.82 -20.86 17.52
C SER A 143 20.89 -20.75 19.06
N SER A 144 19.96 -20.01 19.68
CA SER A 144 19.95 -19.83 21.13
C SER A 144 19.69 -21.18 21.84
N PRO A 145 20.55 -21.59 22.80
CA PRO A 145 20.28 -22.76 23.62
C PRO A 145 18.93 -22.62 24.33
N GLY A 146 18.07 -23.64 24.21
CA GLY A 146 16.71 -23.63 24.78
C GLY A 146 15.62 -23.07 23.86
N GLY A 147 15.98 -22.51 22.69
CA GLY A 147 15.03 -21.92 21.76
C GLY A 147 14.48 -20.57 22.24
N VAL A 148 13.75 -19.90 21.34
CA VAL A 148 13.06 -18.64 21.64
C VAL A 148 11.69 -18.68 20.99
N ASP A 149 10.65 -18.40 21.76
CA ASP A 149 9.30 -18.20 21.25
C ASP A 149 9.15 -16.78 20.73
N VAL A 150 8.42 -16.62 19.62
CA VAL A 150 8.14 -15.33 19.02
C VAL A 150 6.64 -15.08 19.04
N GLU A 151 6.24 -13.97 19.68
CA GLU A 151 4.88 -13.49 19.67
C GLU A 151 4.78 -12.15 18.92
N ILE A 152 3.82 -12.04 18.00
CA ILE A 152 3.49 -10.80 17.31
C ILE A 152 2.17 -10.29 17.88
N VAL A 153 2.23 -9.14 18.57
CA VAL A 153 1.07 -8.52 19.21
C VAL A 153 0.69 -7.26 18.44
N GLU A 154 -0.57 -7.21 18.00
CA GLU A 154 -1.12 -6.06 17.28
C GLU A 154 -2.38 -5.50 17.97
N ARG A 155 -2.63 -4.20 17.79
CA ARG A 155 -3.83 -3.53 18.30
C ARG A 155 -4.38 -2.56 17.28
N HIS A 156 -5.65 -2.74 16.93
CA HIS A 156 -6.35 -1.95 15.93
C HIS A 156 -7.70 -1.40 16.44
N PRO A 157 -8.20 -0.31 15.83
CA PRO A 157 -9.56 0.17 16.07
C PRO A 157 -10.61 -0.91 15.84
N ARG A 158 -11.80 -0.72 16.43
CA ARG A 158 -12.91 -1.69 16.34
C ARG A 158 -13.32 -2.04 14.92
N VAL A 159 -13.15 -1.14 13.98
CA VAL A 159 -13.64 -1.30 12.61
C VAL A 159 -12.64 -1.96 11.66
N GLN A 160 -11.56 -2.55 12.19
CA GLN A 160 -10.58 -3.27 11.37
C GLN A 160 -11.17 -4.59 10.85
N GLY A 161 -11.37 -4.67 9.52
CA GLY A 161 -12.07 -5.78 8.87
C GLY A 161 -11.26 -7.08 8.71
N ARG A 162 -9.93 -7.00 8.66
CA ARG A 162 -9.05 -8.18 8.53
C ARG A 162 -8.23 -8.41 9.79
N GLN A 163 -8.17 -9.66 10.25
CA GLN A 163 -7.27 -10.12 11.32
C GLN A 163 -6.63 -11.47 10.94
N PRO A 164 -5.31 -11.61 11.07
CA PRO A 164 -4.34 -10.57 11.47
C PRO A 164 -4.23 -9.43 10.43
N GLU A 165 -3.76 -8.25 10.84
CA GLU A 165 -3.43 -7.19 9.87
C GLU A 165 -2.33 -7.67 8.93
N TRP A 166 -2.31 -7.14 7.70
CA TRP A 166 -1.28 -7.49 6.71
C TRP A 166 0.14 -7.24 7.19
N ASN A 167 0.38 -6.20 7.99
CA ASN A 167 1.71 -5.97 8.57
C ASN A 167 2.09 -7.14 9.48
N SER A 168 1.21 -7.57 10.38
CA SER A 168 1.45 -8.68 11.31
C SER A 168 1.67 -10.01 10.59
N VAL A 169 0.93 -10.26 9.51
CA VAL A 169 1.20 -11.41 8.63
C VAL A 169 2.60 -11.31 8.04
N LYS A 170 2.99 -10.13 7.52
CA LYS A 170 4.30 -9.95 6.91
C LYS A 170 5.45 -10.07 7.91
N PHE A 171 5.29 -9.57 9.13
CA PHE A 171 6.23 -9.83 10.22
C PHE A 171 6.39 -11.33 10.48
N GLY A 172 5.28 -12.06 10.54
CA GLY A 172 5.28 -13.51 10.71
C GLY A 172 6.07 -14.21 9.61
N GLU A 173 5.76 -13.93 8.34
CA GLU A 173 6.46 -14.50 7.17
C GLU A 173 7.98 -14.28 7.20
N LEU A 174 8.42 -13.05 7.49
CA LEU A 174 9.85 -12.70 7.51
C LEU A 174 10.58 -13.43 8.64
N ILE A 175 9.96 -13.50 9.83
CA ILE A 175 10.52 -14.22 10.98
C ILE A 175 10.55 -15.73 10.72
N ALA A 176 9.49 -16.26 10.11
CA ALA A 176 9.39 -17.68 9.75
C ALA A 176 10.52 -18.12 8.84
N ALA A 177 10.79 -17.30 7.81
CA ALA A 177 11.81 -17.57 6.81
C ALA A 177 13.21 -17.68 7.44
N GLU A 178 13.55 -16.78 8.36
CA GLU A 178 14.84 -16.81 9.07
C GLU A 178 14.96 -17.99 10.06
N ARG A 179 13.83 -18.59 10.47
CA ARG A 179 13.78 -19.67 11.45
C ARG A 179 13.43 -21.04 10.86
N GLY A 180 13.20 -21.11 9.55
CA GLY A 180 12.74 -22.34 8.88
C GLY A 180 11.36 -22.83 9.35
N GLN A 181 10.51 -21.94 9.86
CA GLN A 181 9.16 -22.30 10.34
C GLN A 181 8.16 -22.31 9.19
N THR A 182 7.30 -23.33 9.16
CA THR A 182 6.29 -23.51 8.10
C THR A 182 4.87 -23.24 8.56
N SER A 183 4.65 -22.99 9.86
CA SER A 183 3.34 -22.76 10.45
C SER A 183 3.39 -21.67 11.52
N HIS A 184 2.32 -20.88 11.61
CA HIS A 184 2.08 -19.94 12.70
C HIS A 184 0.68 -20.14 13.26
N VAL A 185 0.53 -19.87 14.56
CA VAL A 185 -0.77 -19.89 15.23
C VAL A 185 -1.26 -18.45 15.36
N HIS A 186 -2.54 -18.22 15.02
CA HIS A 186 -3.17 -16.92 15.16
C HIS A 186 -4.25 -17.02 16.24
N GLY A 187 -4.20 -16.12 17.23
CA GLY A 187 -5.22 -16.09 18.29
C GLY A 187 -6.62 -15.75 17.76
N ARG A 188 -6.73 -14.96 16.69
CA ARG A 188 -8.00 -14.58 16.03
C ARG A 188 -7.84 -14.56 14.52
N ARG A 189 -8.91 -14.95 13.81
CA ARG A 189 -8.99 -14.90 12.35
C ARG A 189 -10.29 -14.23 11.91
N ALA A 190 -10.19 -13.21 11.06
CA ALA A 190 -11.36 -12.56 10.47
C ALA A 190 -11.02 -12.07 9.05
N GLU A 191 -11.90 -12.38 8.10
CA GLU A 191 -11.80 -11.99 6.69
C GLU A 191 -13.11 -11.30 6.28
N SER A 192 -13.43 -10.11 6.84
CA SER A 192 -14.66 -9.39 6.46
C SER A 192 -14.38 -8.02 5.84
N ALA A 193 -14.92 -7.79 4.65
CA ALA A 193 -14.87 -6.50 3.96
C ALA A 193 -15.78 -5.44 4.61
N SER A 194 -16.75 -5.85 5.44
CA SER A 194 -17.79 -4.98 6.03
C SER A 194 -17.35 -4.20 7.28
N GLY A 195 -16.15 -4.48 7.81
CA GLY A 195 -15.52 -3.66 8.85
C GLY A 195 -16.22 -3.61 10.21
N ARG A 196 -17.28 -4.39 10.46
CA ARG A 196 -17.98 -4.36 11.78
C ARG A 196 -17.70 -5.61 12.60
N ARG A 197 -17.10 -5.42 13.77
CA ARG A 197 -17.01 -6.45 14.85
C ARG A 197 -18.40 -6.98 15.19
N THR A 198 -18.66 -8.25 14.90
CA THR A 198 -19.73 -9.00 15.58
C THR A 198 -19.23 -9.43 16.96
N ARG A 199 -20.09 -9.34 17.98
CA ARG A 199 -19.82 -9.93 19.31
C ARG A 199 -20.05 -11.43 19.20
N SER A 200 -19.11 -12.18 18.64
CA SER A 200 -19.08 -13.63 18.85
C SER A 200 -17.69 -14.01 19.33
N ALA A 201 -17.49 -13.85 20.64
CA ALA A 201 -16.48 -14.59 21.36
C ALA A 201 -17.17 -15.85 21.87
N THR A 202 -17.05 -16.94 21.12
CA THR A 202 -16.85 -18.29 21.65
C THR A 202 -16.86 -19.27 20.48
N THR A 203 -15.72 -19.90 20.26
CA THR A 203 -15.68 -21.29 19.78
C THR A 203 -14.62 -21.97 20.66
N PRO A 204 -14.85 -23.23 21.05
CA PRO A 204 -14.36 -23.85 22.28
C PRO A 204 -12.86 -24.10 22.29
#